data_AF-A0A5B7TVN6-F1
#
_entry.id   AF-A0A5B7TVN6-F1
#
_cell.length_a   1.000
_cell.length_b   1.000
_cell.length_c   1.000
_cell.angle_alpha   90.00
_cell.angle_beta   90.00
_cell.angle_gamma   90.00
#
_symmetry.space_group_name_H-M   'P 1'
#
loop_
_entity.id
_entity.type
_entity.pdbx_description
1 polymer ?
#
loop_
_entity_poly.entity_id
_entity_poly.type
_entity_poly.pdbx_seq_one_letter_code
_entity_poly.pdbx_strand_id
1 'polypeptide(L)'
;MVYFIRNLQAREAAQKSIVLLKNKNNTLPLSKDIKVPYVTGPFANSSDVLMGNYYGISSSVVTILSGIADAVSLSSSLNYRSGALPFHKNINPKTGRQMLQPSQM
;
A
#
# COMPACT_ATOMS: atom_id res chain seq x y z
N MET A 1 -26.04 -1.91 10.04
CA MET A 1 -25.66 -3.13 10.79
C MET A 1 -25.11 -4.24 9.90
N VAL A 2 -25.83 -4.69 8.85
CA VAL A 2 -25.43 -5.85 8.00
C VAL A 2 -24.15 -5.62 7.16
N TYR A 3 -23.88 -4.39 6.71
CA TYR A 3 -22.66 -4.06 5.95
C TYR A 3 -21.37 -4.18 6.77
N PHE A 4 -21.44 -3.92 8.08
CA PHE A 4 -20.28 -3.92 8.96
C PHE A 4 -19.74 -5.34 9.20
N ILE A 5 -20.64 -6.32 9.33
CA ILE A 5 -20.29 -7.73 9.59
C ILE A 5 -19.66 -8.39 8.36
N ARG A 6 -20.15 -8.09 7.14
CA ARG A 6 -19.59 -8.67 5.90
C ARG A 6 -18.13 -8.29 5.67
N ASN A 7 -17.75 -7.06 6.01
CA ASN A 7 -16.38 -6.59 5.84
C ASN A 7 -15.39 -7.26 6.82
N LEU A 8 -15.86 -7.78 7.95
CA LEU A 8 -14.99 -8.42 8.95
C LEU A 8 -14.42 -9.75 8.45
N GLN A 9 -15.26 -10.60 7.85
CA GLN A 9 -14.82 -11.90 7.30
C GLN A 9 -13.84 -11.72 6.13
N ALA A 10 -14.13 -10.78 5.23
CA ALA A 10 -13.24 -10.46 4.12
C ALA A 10 -11.88 -9.95 4.61
N ARG A 11 -11.88 -9.06 5.63
CA ARG A 11 -10.65 -8.56 6.26
C ARG A 11 -9.86 -9.68 6.93
N GLU A 12 -10.51 -10.56 7.68
CA GLU A 12 -9.86 -11.67 8.38
C GLU A 12 -9.25 -12.67 7.39
N ALA A 13 -9.99 -13.04 6.34
CA ALA A 13 -9.49 -13.92 5.28
C ALA A 13 -8.27 -13.29 4.57
N ALA A 14 -8.34 -12.00 4.24
CA ALA A 14 -7.21 -11.28 3.65
C ALA A 14 -5.98 -11.29 4.58
N GLN A 15 -6.15 -10.97 5.87
CA GLN A 15 -5.08 -10.98 6.85
C GLN A 15 -4.39 -12.35 7.01
N LYS A 16 -5.17 -13.44 6.99
CA LYS A 16 -4.64 -14.81 7.07
C LYS A 16 -3.96 -15.29 5.78
N SER A 17 -4.24 -14.63 4.65
CA SER A 17 -3.69 -15.00 3.35
C SER A 17 -2.36 -14.31 3.00
N ILE A 18 -1.98 -13.25 3.74
CA ILE A 18 -0.74 -12.50 3.48
C ILE A 18 0.49 -13.31 3.91
N VAL A 19 1.45 -13.45 3.00
CA VAL A 19 2.72 -14.15 3.25
C VAL A 19 3.87 -13.16 3.34
N LEU A 20 4.58 -13.17 4.47
CA LEU A 20 5.79 -12.36 4.67
C LEU A 20 7.02 -13.08 4.09
N LEU A 21 7.47 -12.66 2.90
CA LEU A 21 8.59 -13.30 2.21
C LEU A 21 9.97 -12.94 2.78
N LYS A 22 10.12 -11.74 3.35
CA LYS A 22 11.39 -11.24 3.90
C LYS A 22 11.14 -10.20 4.99
N ASN A 23 11.85 -10.34 6.11
CA ASN A 23 11.88 -9.34 7.18
C ASN A 23 13.29 -9.19 7.74
N LYS A 24 14.12 -8.37 7.09
CA LYS A 24 15.49 -8.12 7.55
C LYS A 24 15.45 -7.15 8.74
N ASN A 25 16.29 -7.38 9.76
CA ASN A 25 16.44 -6.50 10.93
C ASN A 25 15.14 -6.23 11.70
N ASN A 26 14.16 -7.14 11.65
CA ASN A 26 12.84 -6.94 12.27
C ASN A 26 12.19 -5.60 11.87
N THR A 27 12.31 -5.22 10.59
CA THR A 27 11.75 -3.96 10.07
C THR A 27 10.23 -3.90 10.26
N LEU A 28 9.54 -5.04 10.12
CA LEU A 28 8.13 -5.17 10.42
C LEU A 28 7.91 -5.82 11.79
N PRO A 29 6.87 -5.38 12.55
CA PRO A 29 5.83 -4.42 12.17
C PRO A 29 6.29 -2.95 12.22
N LEU A 30 5.70 -2.11 11.36
CA LEU A 30 5.94 -0.66 11.40
C LEU A 30 5.24 -0.03 12.60
N SER A 31 5.88 0.99 13.19
CA SER A 31 5.23 1.84 14.20
C SER A 31 4.06 2.62 13.57
N LYS A 32 2.98 2.81 14.34
CA LYS A 32 1.85 3.65 13.93
C LYS A 32 2.13 5.15 14.12
N ASP A 33 3.16 5.48 14.90
CA ASP A 33 3.55 6.85 15.24
C ASP A 33 4.60 7.44 14.27
N ILE A 34 4.73 6.83 13.08
CA ILE A 34 5.60 7.38 12.03
C ILE A 34 5.08 8.76 11.65
N LYS A 35 5.89 9.81 11.86
CA LYS A 35 5.49 11.19 11.60
C LYS A 35 5.21 11.46 10.11
N VAL A 36 6.01 10.87 9.22
CA VAL A 36 5.95 11.15 7.77
C VAL A 36 6.09 9.85 6.97
N PRO A 37 5.06 8.98 6.97
CA PRO A 37 5.08 7.78 6.14
C PRO A 37 5.00 8.19 4.66
N TYR A 38 5.81 7.54 3.82
CA TYR A 38 5.81 7.76 2.38
C TYR A 38 5.41 6.49 1.64
N VAL A 39 4.25 6.52 0.99
CA VAL A 39 3.72 5.42 0.19
C VAL A 39 4.07 5.67 -1.27
N THR A 40 4.57 4.64 -1.94
CA THR A 40 4.92 4.71 -3.37
C THR A 40 4.47 3.47 -4.12
N GLY A 41 4.21 3.62 -5.41
CA GLY A 41 3.83 2.56 -6.32
C GLY A 41 2.55 2.86 -7.11
N PRO A 42 2.48 2.43 -8.39
CA PRO A 42 1.36 2.75 -9.28
C PRO A 42 0.02 2.16 -8.85
N PHE A 43 0.04 1.09 -8.05
CA PHE A 43 -1.17 0.38 -7.62
C PHE A 43 -1.56 0.66 -6.16
N ALA A 44 -0.82 1.52 -5.44
CA ALA A 44 -1.11 1.79 -4.04
C ALA A 44 -2.50 2.43 -3.83
N ASN A 45 -3.01 3.17 -4.82
CA ASN A 45 -4.34 3.77 -4.81
C ASN A 45 -5.27 3.22 -5.92
N SER A 46 -5.07 1.98 -6.36
CA SER A 46 -5.90 1.37 -7.41
C SER A 46 -6.98 0.46 -6.81
N SER A 47 -8.25 0.72 -7.14
CA SER A 47 -9.36 -0.21 -6.91
C SER A 47 -9.36 -1.38 -7.89
N ASP A 48 -8.94 -1.13 -9.13
CA ASP A 48 -9.06 -2.09 -10.22
C ASP A 48 -8.19 -3.31 -10.02
N VAL A 49 -6.96 -3.11 -9.52
CA VAL A 49 -6.05 -4.21 -9.17
C VAL A 49 -6.62 -5.09 -8.06
N LEU A 50 -7.44 -4.54 -7.15
CA LEU A 50 -8.04 -5.29 -6.05
C LEU A 50 -9.22 -6.17 -6.50
N MET A 51 -9.88 -5.81 -7.60
CA MET A 51 -10.98 -6.61 -8.15
C MET A 51 -10.49 -7.87 -8.87
N GLY A 52 -9.21 -7.91 -9.26
CA GLY A 52 -8.60 -9.03 -9.95
C GLY A 52 -9.30 -9.37 -11.28
N ASN A 53 -9.10 -10.61 -11.75
CA ASN A 53 -9.56 -11.03 -13.08
C ASN A 53 -11.07 -11.28 -13.20
N TYR A 54 -11.80 -11.29 -12.09
CA TYR A 54 -13.22 -11.63 -12.05
C TYR A 54 -14.14 -10.42 -11.86
N TYR A 55 -13.58 -9.20 -11.74
CA TYR A 55 -14.28 -7.90 -11.75
C TYR A 55 -15.59 -7.88 -10.93
N GLY A 56 -15.57 -8.48 -9.73
CA GLY A 56 -16.71 -8.45 -8.84
C GLY A 56 -17.00 -7.03 -8.36
N ILE A 57 -18.24 -6.57 -8.49
CA ILE A 57 -18.65 -5.25 -7.99
C ILE A 57 -18.79 -5.33 -6.46
N SER A 58 -17.89 -4.67 -5.75
CA SER A 58 -18.00 -4.47 -4.30
C SER A 58 -18.55 -3.08 -3.99
N SER A 59 -19.48 -3.00 -3.04
CA SER A 59 -19.96 -1.72 -2.51
C SER A 59 -18.93 -1.04 -1.58
N SER A 60 -17.81 -1.70 -1.28
CA SER A 60 -16.80 -1.21 -0.35
C SER A 60 -15.42 -1.77 -0.74
N VAL A 61 -14.54 -0.91 -1.25
CA VAL A 61 -13.16 -1.27 -1.61
C VAL A 61 -12.21 -0.37 -0.84
N VAL A 62 -11.22 -0.96 -0.17
CA VAL A 62 -10.18 -0.25 0.58
C VAL A 62 -8.86 -0.42 -0.18
N THR A 63 -8.35 0.67 -0.76
CA THR A 63 -7.03 0.68 -1.41
C THR A 63 -5.92 0.55 -0.37
N ILE A 64 -4.72 0.11 -0.79
CA ILE A 64 -3.56 0.03 0.12
C ILE A 64 -3.29 1.39 0.77
N LEU A 65 -3.35 2.48 -0.01
CA LEU A 65 -3.17 3.83 0.49
C LEU A 65 -4.20 4.21 1.55
N SER A 66 -5.50 3.93 1.30
CA SER A 66 -6.56 4.21 2.28
C SER A 66 -6.42 3.36 3.55
N GLY A 67 -6.09 2.07 3.42
CA GLY A 67 -5.86 1.20 4.56
C GLY A 67 -4.65 1.62 5.41
N ILE A 68 -3.61 2.21 4.80
CA ILE A 68 -2.49 2.82 5.52
C ILE A 68 -2.95 4.12 6.20
N ALA A 69 -3.68 4.98 5.49
CA ALA A 69 -4.21 6.23 6.03
C ALA A 69 -5.07 5.99 7.29
N ASP A 70 -5.89 4.94 7.29
CA ASP A 70 -6.72 4.53 8.43
C ASP A 70 -5.90 3.96 9.61
N ALA A 71 -4.69 3.47 9.36
CA ALA A 71 -3.87 2.75 10.35
C ALA A 71 -2.82 3.62 11.05
N VAL A 72 -2.35 4.69 10.39
CA VAL A 72 -1.36 5.62 10.94
C VAL A 72 -2.00 6.62 11.89
N SER A 73 -1.20 7.26 12.74
CA SER A 73 -1.70 8.31 13.64
C SER A 73 -2.30 9.49 12.86
N LEU A 74 -3.31 10.14 13.44
CA LEU A 74 -3.88 11.37 12.89
C LEU A 74 -2.87 12.53 12.85
N SER A 75 -1.78 12.46 13.62
CA SER A 75 -0.70 13.44 13.58
C SER A 75 0.32 13.18 12.47
N SER A 76 0.21 12.05 11.76
CA SER A 76 1.11 11.69 10.67
C SER A 76 0.80 12.47 9.40
N SER A 77 1.83 13.01 8.75
CA SER A 77 1.75 13.57 7.40
C SER A 77 2.02 12.47 6.37
N LEU A 78 0.97 11.77 5.94
CA LEU A 78 1.06 10.71 4.94
C LEU A 78 1.30 11.27 3.54
N ASN A 79 2.43 10.89 2.93
CA ASN A 79 2.80 11.31 1.59
C ASN A 79 2.62 10.17 0.59
N TYR A 80 2.13 10.47 -0.60
CA TYR A 80 1.95 9.50 -1.67
C TYR A 80 2.42 10.02 -3.04
N ARG A 81 3.10 9.15 -3.79
CA ARG A 81 3.38 9.31 -5.23
C ARG A 81 3.32 7.96 -5.93
N SER A 82 2.82 7.93 -7.17
CA SER A 82 2.86 6.71 -8.01
C SER A 82 4.28 6.18 -8.22
N GLY A 83 5.28 7.07 -8.31
CA GLY A 83 6.68 6.73 -8.50
C GLY A 83 7.01 6.34 -9.95
N ALA A 84 6.35 5.32 -10.47
CA ALA A 84 6.48 4.84 -11.86
C ALA A 84 5.10 4.67 -12.51
N LEU A 85 5.09 4.57 -13.84
CA LEU A 85 3.89 4.22 -14.60
C LEU A 85 3.74 2.69 -14.68
N PRO A 86 2.52 2.15 -14.59
CA PRO A 86 2.29 0.74 -14.84
C PRO A 86 2.44 0.44 -16.33
N PHE A 87 3.07 -0.69 -16.66
CA PHE A 87 3.18 -1.23 -18.04
C PHE A 87 3.94 -0.35 -19.05
N HIS A 88 4.66 0.67 -18.61
CA HIS A 88 5.45 1.54 -19.48
C HIS A 88 6.91 1.60 -19.02
N LYS A 89 7.82 1.76 -19.99
CA LYS A 89 9.22 2.04 -19.67
C LYS A 89 9.28 3.34 -18.86
N ASN A 90 10.02 3.31 -17.75
CA ASN A 90 10.24 4.51 -16.96
C ASN A 90 11.08 5.51 -17.76
N ILE A 91 10.45 6.60 -18.18
CA ILE A 91 11.09 7.68 -18.95
C ILE A 91 11.68 8.77 -18.04
N ASN A 92 11.48 8.69 -16.72
CA ASN A 92 12.05 9.67 -15.79
C ASN A 92 13.50 9.30 -15.44
N PRO A 93 14.50 10.09 -15.89
CA PRO A 93 15.91 9.80 -15.64
C PRO A 93 16.30 9.90 -14.15
N LYS A 94 15.50 10.59 -13.32
CA LYS A 94 15.76 10.74 -11.88
C LYS A 94 15.31 9.52 -11.07
N THR A 95 14.17 8.92 -11.41
CA THR A 95 13.62 7.76 -10.69
C THR A 95 14.49 6.50 -10.84
N GLY A 96 15.12 6.28 -12.00
CA GLY A 96 15.92 5.07 -12.27
C GLY A 96 17.35 5.09 -11.69
N ARG A 97 17.95 6.26 -11.43
CA ARG A 97 19.34 6.37 -10.92
C ARG A 97 19.45 6.66 -9.43
N GLN A 98 18.45 7.29 -8.80
CA GLN A 98 18.55 7.65 -7.37
C GLN A 98 18.28 6.47 -6.41
N MET A 99 17.50 5.46 -6.81
CA MET A 99 17.16 4.34 -5.92
C MET A 99 18.23 3.24 -5.83
N LEU A 100 19.18 3.20 -6.78
CA LEU A 100 20.27 2.21 -6.81
C LEU A 100 21.60 2.74 -6.25
N GLN A 101 21.61 3.94 -5.66
CA GLN A 101 22.80 4.49 -5.01
C GLN A 101 22.67 4.36 -3.49
N PRO A 102 23.34 3.35 -2.86
CA PRO A 102 23.55 3.36 -1.43
C PRO A 102 24.67 4.35 -1.12
N SER A 103 24.35 5.64 -1.07
CA SER A 103 25.20 6.67 -0.45
C SER A 103 24.51 8.02 -0.58
N GLN A 104 23.88 8.45 0.51
CA GLN A 104 23.95 9.79 1.12
C GLN A 104 23.37 9.65 2.54
N MET A 105 24.10 8.91 3.37
CA MET A 105 24.26 9.06 4.82
C MET A 105 25.62 8.49 5.17
#